data_AF-A0A7L4RQE8-F1
#
_entry.id   AF-A0A7L4RQE8-F1
#
_cell.length_a   1.000
_cell.length_b   1.000
_cell.length_c   1.000
_cell.angle_alpha   90.00
_cell.angle_beta   90.00
_cell.angle_gamma   90.00
#
_symmetry.space_group_name_H-M   'P 1'
#
loop_
_entity.id
_entity.type
_entity.pdbx_description
1 polymer ?
#
loop_
_entity_poly.entity_id
_entity_poly.type
_entity_poly.pdbx_seq_one_letter_code
_entity_poly.pdbx_strand_id
1 'polypeptide(L)'
;MKKAFVGKRVRGQRWRGERGQVEAPIELFVAMIILAISLALAFAVASQTEKGKCISKLKTETEKLQSAMFEVSIASPPTSKKVVFTMPVCGEDDVNVLQFVYFDKAQYCSLCPGQYGGCWQIVPASLKKDGSIRQLTDAISCVNMAGCTILQEDDSLNCESGISLSQDACPPGDAPCETKGFPGENQGAHWNAFGKQPGEQVYEITLTKATIIGGTGEACEGEVGVVKICVKSARRLI
;
A
#
# COMPACT_ATOMS: atom_id res chain seq x y z
N MET A 1 -86.15 48.27 50.42
CA MET A 1 -85.83 47.08 49.59
C MET A 1 -84.63 47.45 48.70
N LYS A 2 -83.42 46.88 48.92
CA LYS A 2 -82.75 45.87 48.06
C LYS A 2 -82.88 46.21 46.55
N LYS A 3 -81.84 46.50 45.75
CA LYS A 3 -80.49 45.92 45.64
C LYS A 3 -79.48 46.91 45.02
N ALA A 4 -78.20 46.63 45.30
CA ALA A 4 -76.98 47.29 44.81
C ALA A 4 -76.19 46.37 43.85
N PHE A 5 -75.03 46.89 43.40
CA PHE A 5 -73.85 46.29 42.71
C PHE A 5 -73.86 46.31 41.17
N VAL A 6 -73.01 47.06 40.46
CA VAL A 6 -71.52 47.24 40.42
C VAL A 6 -70.80 46.15 39.62
N GLY A 7 -70.31 46.54 38.44
CA GLY A 7 -68.93 46.47 37.96
C GLY A 7 -68.18 45.13 37.83
N LYS A 8 -67.59 44.88 36.65
CA LYS A 8 -66.28 44.22 36.51
C LYS A 8 -65.64 44.56 35.15
N ARG A 9 -64.53 45.32 35.18
CA ARG A 9 -63.62 45.57 34.05
C ARG A 9 -62.42 44.62 34.22
N VAL A 10 -62.22 43.69 33.29
CA VAL A 10 -61.11 42.72 33.33
C VAL A 10 -59.83 43.41 32.86
N ARG A 11 -58.84 43.54 33.75
CA ARG A 11 -57.46 43.90 33.37
C ARG A 11 -56.75 42.64 32.88
N GLY A 12 -56.41 42.60 31.60
CA GLY A 12 -55.45 41.64 31.06
C GLY A 12 -54.05 41.98 31.58
N GLN A 13 -53.53 41.15 32.48
CA GLN A 13 -52.14 41.18 32.91
C GLN A 13 -51.23 40.74 31.76
N ARG A 14 -50.37 41.66 31.33
CA ARG A 14 -49.23 41.43 30.45
C ARG A 14 -48.16 40.70 31.26
N TRP A 15 -48.08 39.38 31.13
CA TRP A 15 -46.96 38.59 31.66
C TRP A 15 -45.77 38.76 30.71
N ARG A 16 -44.89 39.71 31.03
CA ARG A 16 -43.49 39.66 30.60
C ARG A 16 -42.85 38.53 31.40
N GLY A 17 -42.79 37.34 30.80
CA GLY A 17 -41.93 36.28 31.29
C GLY A 17 -40.49 36.62 30.91
N GLU A 18 -39.77 37.27 31.82
CA GLU A 18 -38.32 37.19 31.83
C GLU A 18 -37.93 35.73 32.13
N ARG A 19 -37.70 34.94 31.08
CA ARG A 19 -36.92 33.71 31.17
C ARG A 19 -35.53 34.00 30.61
N GLY A 20 -34.63 34.22 31.55
CA GLY A 20 -33.30 33.64 31.56
C GLY A 20 -32.42 33.87 30.33
N GLN A 21 -31.69 34.97 30.36
CA GLN A 21 -30.42 35.19 29.64
C GLN A 21 -29.31 34.13 29.94
N VAL A 22 -29.63 33.02 30.59
CA VAL A 22 -28.68 32.00 31.08
C VAL A 22 -28.69 30.71 30.23
N GLU A 23 -29.72 30.48 29.40
CA GLU A 23 -29.80 29.29 28.51
C GLU A 23 -29.08 29.49 27.17
N ALA A 24 -29.06 30.72 26.64
CA ALA A 24 -28.42 31.06 25.36
C ALA A 24 -26.91 30.71 25.27
N PRO A 25 -26.06 30.95 26.29
CA PRO A 25 -24.64 30.58 26.20
C PRO A 25 -24.42 29.08 26.27
N ILE A 26 -25.20 28.34 27.09
CA ILE A 26 -25.06 26.89 27.23
C ILE A 26 -25.45 26.18 25.93
N GLU A 27 -26.55 26.61 25.31
CA GLU A 27 -27.01 26.06 24.03
C GLU A 27 -25.98 26.30 22.91
N LEU A 28 -25.34 27.48 22.91
CA LEU A 28 -24.25 27.81 21.98
C LEU A 28 -23.01 26.93 22.20
N PHE A 29 -22.62 26.66 23.45
CA PHE A 29 -21.51 25.76 23.76
C PHE A 29 -21.80 24.33 23.31
N VAL A 30 -23.00 23.83 23.56
CA VAL A 30 -23.42 22.49 23.12
C VAL A 30 -23.41 22.40 21.59
N ALA A 31 -23.96 23.40 20.89
CA ALA A 31 -23.93 23.46 19.44
C ALA A 31 -22.50 23.48 18.88
N MET A 32 -21.58 24.22 19.51
CA MET A 32 -20.17 24.28 19.12
C MET A 32 -19.46 22.94 19.32
N ILE A 33 -19.72 22.25 20.43
CA ILE A 33 -19.17 20.92 20.71
C ILE A 33 -19.69 19.91 19.67
N ILE A 34 -20.99 19.91 19.38
CA ILE A 34 -21.59 19.01 18.37
C ILE A 34 -21.00 19.29 16.99
N LEU A 35 -20.85 20.56 16.62
CA LEU A 35 -20.26 20.96 15.34
C LEU A 35 -18.79 20.53 15.25
N ALA A 36 -18.00 20.73 16.31
CA ALA A 36 -16.60 20.32 16.37
C ALA A 36 -16.44 18.79 16.24
N ILE A 37 -17.28 18.02 16.96
CA ILE A 37 -17.28 16.55 16.88
C ILE A 37 -17.69 16.09 15.48
N SER A 38 -18.71 16.72 14.88
CA SER A 38 -19.20 16.37 13.54
C SER A 38 -18.13 16.62 12.46
N LEU A 39 -17.42 17.75 12.55
CA LEU A 39 -16.29 18.05 11.67
C LEU A 39 -15.14 17.07 11.86
N ALA A 40 -14.76 16.76 13.10
CA ALA A 40 -13.71 15.79 13.39
C ALA A 40 -14.02 14.41 12.79
N LEU A 41 -15.26 13.94 12.92
CA LEU A 41 -15.71 12.68 12.30
C LEU A 41 -15.70 12.76 10.77
N ALA A 42 -16.14 13.88 10.18
CA ALA A 42 -16.12 14.06 8.74
C ALA A 42 -14.69 14.00 8.17
N PHE A 43 -13.73 14.64 8.84
CA PHE A 43 -12.32 14.57 8.46
C PHE A 43 -11.73 13.16 8.61
N ALA A 44 -12.08 12.45 9.69
CA ALA A 44 -11.62 11.07 9.88
C ALA A 44 -12.11 10.14 8.75
N VAL A 45 -13.39 10.24 8.37
CA VAL A 45 -13.96 9.45 7.27
C VAL A 45 -13.35 9.84 5.92
N ALA A 46 -13.15 11.14 5.67
CA ALA A 46 -12.51 11.61 4.44
C ALA A 46 -11.08 11.08 4.32
N SER A 47 -10.29 11.18 5.39
CA SER A 47 -8.91 10.69 5.44
C SER A 47 -8.82 9.18 5.20
N GLN A 48 -9.69 8.38 5.84
CA GLN A 48 -9.74 6.93 5.59
C GLN A 48 -10.12 6.59 4.15
N THR A 49 -11.02 7.38 3.55
CA THR A 49 -11.44 7.18 2.15
C THR A 49 -10.30 7.46 1.18
N GLU A 50 -9.55 8.55 1.39
CA GLU A 50 -8.37 8.88 0.57
C GLU A 50 -7.28 7.81 0.68
N LYS A 51 -7.01 7.34 1.91
CA LYS A 51 -6.10 6.23 2.16
C LYS A 51 -6.55 4.96 1.41
N GLY A 52 -7.83 4.60 1.50
CA GLY A 52 -8.39 3.45 0.81
C GLY A 52 -8.26 3.55 -0.72
N LYS A 53 -8.53 4.73 -1.30
CA LYS A 53 -8.31 4.99 -2.74
C LYS A 53 -6.85 4.83 -3.14
N CYS A 54 -5.93 5.33 -2.33
CA CYS A 54 -4.49 5.20 -2.58
C CYS A 54 -4.04 3.73 -2.56
N ILE A 55 -4.44 2.97 -1.55
CA ILE A 55 -4.14 1.54 -1.44
C ILE A 55 -4.77 0.75 -2.60
N SER A 56 -6.00 1.07 -2.98
CA SER A 56 -6.66 0.44 -4.15
C SER A 56 -5.90 0.72 -5.44
N LYS A 57 -5.40 1.95 -5.64
CA LYS A 57 -4.57 2.27 -6.82
C LYS A 57 -3.25 1.50 -6.78
N LEU A 58 -2.60 1.41 -5.62
CA LEU A 58 -1.38 0.64 -5.44
C LEU A 58 -1.59 -0.85 -5.73
N LYS A 59 -2.72 -1.42 -5.31
CA LYS A 59 -3.13 -2.78 -5.66
C LYS A 59 -3.23 -2.95 -7.18
N THR A 60 -3.89 -2.03 -7.88
CA THR A 60 -3.96 -2.07 -9.35
C THR A 60 -2.57 -1.97 -10.01
N GLU A 61 -1.65 -1.16 -9.48
CA GLU A 61 -0.28 -1.09 -10.00
C GLU A 61 0.51 -2.39 -9.75
N THR A 62 0.33 -3.04 -8.59
CA THR A 62 0.97 -4.34 -8.33
C THR A 62 0.35 -5.47 -9.16
N GLU A 63 -0.95 -5.43 -9.44
CA GLU A 63 -1.63 -6.38 -10.35
C GLU A 63 -1.15 -6.25 -11.81
N LYS A 64 -0.90 -5.01 -12.28
CA LYS A 64 -0.26 -4.80 -13.60
C LYS A 64 1.13 -5.43 -13.66
N LEU A 65 1.93 -5.23 -12.61
CA LEU A 65 3.25 -5.81 -12.52
C LEU A 65 3.20 -7.34 -12.41
N GLN A 66 2.26 -7.88 -11.64
CA GLN A 66 1.95 -9.31 -11.56
C GLN A 66 1.64 -9.89 -12.94
N SER A 67 0.76 -9.24 -13.72
CA SER A 67 0.43 -9.69 -15.07
C SER A 67 1.65 -9.71 -15.97
N ALA A 68 2.48 -8.67 -15.94
CA ALA A 68 3.70 -8.61 -16.73
C ALA A 68 4.72 -9.69 -16.34
N MET A 69 4.89 -9.93 -15.03
CA MET A 69 5.76 -11.00 -14.52
C MET A 69 5.28 -12.37 -14.96
N PHE A 70 3.97 -12.64 -14.89
CA PHE A 70 3.39 -13.89 -15.36
C PHE A 70 3.56 -14.06 -16.87
N GLU A 71 3.19 -13.05 -17.67
CA GLU A 71 3.32 -13.07 -19.14
C GLU A 71 4.77 -13.35 -19.57
N VAL A 72 5.74 -12.64 -18.97
CA VAL A 72 7.16 -12.86 -19.28
C VAL A 72 7.59 -14.26 -18.87
N SER A 73 7.14 -14.79 -17.72
CA SER A 73 7.53 -16.12 -17.24
C SER A 73 7.09 -17.25 -18.18
N ILE A 74 5.90 -17.15 -18.79
CA ILE A 74 5.36 -18.19 -19.69
C ILE A 74 5.74 -17.99 -21.16
N ALA A 75 6.15 -16.78 -21.55
CA ALA A 75 6.53 -16.48 -22.93
C ALA A 75 7.81 -17.21 -23.36
N SER A 76 8.05 -17.28 -24.67
CA SER A 76 9.31 -17.81 -25.22
C SER A 76 10.42 -16.75 -25.13
N PRO A 77 11.64 -17.10 -24.71
CA PRO A 77 12.77 -16.18 -24.77
C PRO A 77 13.17 -15.80 -26.21
N PRO A 78 13.68 -14.58 -26.47
CA PRO A 78 13.71 -13.43 -25.57
C PRO A 78 12.37 -12.68 -25.62
N THR A 79 11.68 -12.57 -24.48
CA THR A 79 10.48 -11.73 -24.34
C THR A 79 10.74 -10.70 -23.25
N SER A 80 10.43 -9.42 -23.54
CA SER A 80 10.59 -8.32 -22.59
C SER A 80 9.29 -7.53 -22.43
N LYS A 81 9.00 -7.10 -21.20
CA LYS A 81 7.86 -6.24 -20.84
C LYS A 81 8.34 -5.11 -19.96
N LYS A 82 7.78 -3.92 -20.18
CA LYS A 82 8.02 -2.73 -19.36
C LYS A 82 6.75 -2.37 -18.60
N VAL A 83 6.90 -2.09 -17.31
CA VAL A 83 5.82 -1.64 -16.42
C VAL A 83 6.27 -0.38 -15.72
N VAL A 84 5.44 0.66 -15.77
CA VAL A 84 5.64 1.86 -14.97
C VAL A 84 4.96 1.62 -13.62
N PHE A 85 5.72 1.70 -12.54
CA PHE A 85 5.24 1.53 -11.18
C PHE A 85 5.42 2.82 -10.39
N THR A 86 4.39 3.22 -9.64
CA THR A 86 4.44 4.41 -8.79
C THR A 86 4.46 3.99 -7.33
N MET A 87 5.35 4.59 -6.55
CA MET A 87 5.51 4.44 -5.10
C MET A 87 4.88 5.63 -4.36
N PRO A 88 3.56 5.57 -4.05
CA PRO A 88 2.82 6.69 -3.48
C PRO A 88 3.01 6.84 -1.97
N VAL A 89 2.50 7.95 -1.42
CA VAL A 89 2.27 8.11 0.01
C VAL A 89 0.77 7.95 0.28
N CYS A 90 0.39 6.94 1.06
CA CYS A 90 -0.99 6.62 1.40
C CYS A 90 -1.31 6.97 2.86
N GLY A 91 -1.65 8.24 3.11
CA GLY A 91 -1.85 8.74 4.48
C GLY A 91 -0.52 8.81 5.23
N GLU A 92 -0.38 8.05 6.32
CA GLU A 92 0.86 7.94 7.10
C GLU A 92 1.88 6.97 6.50
N ASP A 93 1.50 6.25 5.44
CA ASP A 93 2.28 5.14 4.90
C ASP A 93 2.99 5.58 3.61
N ASP A 94 4.28 5.91 3.71
CA ASP A 94 5.13 6.17 2.55
C ASP A 94 5.59 4.84 1.96
N VAL A 95 5.04 4.46 0.81
CA VAL A 95 5.48 3.26 0.10
C VAL A 95 6.83 3.59 -0.50
N ASN A 96 7.88 3.06 0.12
CA ASN A 96 9.26 3.36 -0.23
C ASN A 96 10.12 2.10 -0.43
N VAL A 97 9.52 0.92 -0.33
CA VAL A 97 10.14 -0.36 -0.67
C VAL A 97 9.17 -1.17 -1.53
N LEU A 98 9.67 -1.80 -2.57
CA LEU A 98 8.95 -2.85 -3.30
C LEU A 98 9.77 -4.14 -3.22
N GLN A 99 9.13 -5.21 -2.77
CA GLN A 99 9.75 -6.52 -2.59
C GLN A 99 9.11 -7.52 -3.55
N PHE A 100 9.94 -8.30 -4.24
CA PHE A 100 9.54 -9.51 -4.96
C PHE A 100 10.01 -10.69 -4.15
N VAL A 101 9.08 -11.55 -3.77
CA VAL A 101 9.35 -12.61 -2.79
C VAL A 101 8.84 -13.92 -3.33
N TYR A 102 9.70 -14.93 -3.36
CA TYR A 102 9.25 -16.31 -3.49
C TYR A 102 9.23 -16.96 -2.11
N PHE A 103 8.11 -17.53 -1.72
CA PHE A 103 8.01 -18.41 -0.57
C PHE A 103 7.94 -19.86 -1.05
N ASP A 104 8.86 -20.70 -0.60
CA ASP A 104 8.92 -22.13 -0.89
C ASP A 104 7.92 -22.97 -0.08
N LYS A 105 7.27 -22.36 0.92
CA LYS A 105 6.32 -22.98 1.83
C LYS A 105 4.95 -22.35 1.69
N ALA A 106 3.96 -23.19 1.40
CA ALA A 106 2.55 -22.79 1.30
C ALA A 106 2.00 -22.02 2.51
N GLN A 107 2.56 -22.19 3.72
CA GLN A 107 2.12 -21.47 4.92
C GLN A 107 2.30 -19.94 4.82
N TYR A 108 3.28 -19.47 4.05
CA TYR A 108 3.52 -18.04 3.81
C TYR A 108 2.72 -17.52 2.60
N CYS A 109 1.99 -18.40 1.94
CA CYS A 109 1.22 -18.13 0.74
C CYS A 109 -0.29 -18.00 1.01
N SER A 110 -0.68 -17.74 2.25
CA SER A 110 -2.09 -17.64 2.67
C SER A 110 -2.89 -16.58 1.92
N LEU A 111 -2.21 -15.54 1.42
CA LEU A 111 -2.80 -14.46 0.62
C LEU A 111 -2.98 -14.83 -0.86
N CYS A 112 -2.38 -15.95 -1.29
CA CYS A 112 -2.34 -16.34 -2.69
C CYS A 112 -3.25 -17.53 -2.97
N PRO A 113 -4.21 -17.42 -3.91
CA PRO A 113 -5.06 -18.55 -4.28
C PRO A 113 -4.26 -19.60 -5.06
N GLY A 114 -4.58 -20.89 -4.87
CA GLY A 114 -4.15 -21.99 -5.75
C GLY A 114 -2.69 -22.45 -5.60
N GLN A 115 -2.08 -22.31 -4.43
CA GLN A 115 -0.65 -22.53 -4.24
C GLN A 115 -0.34 -24.01 -3.93
N TYR A 116 0.49 -24.63 -4.77
CA TYR A 116 0.99 -25.99 -4.59
C TYR A 116 2.52 -25.91 -4.40
N GLY A 117 2.98 -26.05 -3.16
CA GLY A 117 4.41 -25.98 -2.82
C GLY A 117 4.83 -24.59 -2.35
N GLY A 118 4.79 -23.59 -3.22
CA GLY A 118 5.24 -22.21 -2.93
C GLY A 118 4.52 -21.15 -3.77
N CYS A 119 4.85 -19.87 -3.56
CA CYS A 119 4.22 -18.72 -4.22
C CYS A 119 5.16 -17.55 -4.44
N TRP A 120 4.97 -16.83 -5.54
CA TRP A 120 5.58 -15.52 -5.75
C TRP A 120 4.63 -14.40 -5.30
N GLN A 121 5.17 -13.37 -4.65
CA GLN A 121 4.44 -12.20 -4.18
C GLN A 121 5.17 -10.90 -4.55
N ILE A 122 4.40 -9.88 -4.89
CA ILE A 122 4.84 -8.49 -5.00
C ILE A 122 4.31 -7.77 -3.76
N VAL A 123 5.22 -7.34 -2.90
CA VAL A 123 4.90 -6.77 -1.60
C VAL A 123 5.36 -5.32 -1.55
N PRO A 124 4.43 -4.35 -1.69
CA PRO A 124 4.74 -2.95 -1.40
C PRO A 124 4.84 -2.76 0.12
N ALA A 125 5.84 -2.01 0.55
CA ALA A 125 6.11 -1.81 1.97
C ALA A 125 6.54 -0.37 2.28
N SER A 126 6.37 -0.01 3.55
CA SER A 126 6.82 1.25 4.13
C SER A 126 7.91 0.99 5.15
N LEU A 127 9.15 1.37 4.83
CA LEU A 127 10.29 1.44 5.73
C LEU A 127 10.23 2.76 6.50
N LYS A 128 10.03 2.66 7.81
CA LYS A 128 10.02 3.81 8.72
C LYS A 128 11.43 4.21 9.12
N LYS A 129 11.56 5.41 9.68
CA LYS A 129 12.85 5.96 10.14
C LYS A 129 13.49 5.16 11.28
N ASP A 130 12.70 4.43 12.05
CA ASP A 130 13.17 3.52 13.10
C ASP A 130 13.69 2.19 12.52
N GLY A 131 13.63 2.01 11.19
CA GLY A 131 14.05 0.82 10.49
C GLY A 131 12.99 -0.29 10.43
N SER A 132 11.84 -0.11 11.07
CA SER A 132 10.75 -1.07 10.95
C SER A 132 10.14 -1.02 9.55
N ILE A 133 9.97 -2.19 8.92
CA ILE A 133 9.21 -2.29 7.68
C ILE A 133 7.78 -2.73 8.00
N ARG A 134 6.82 -2.03 7.41
CA ARG A 134 5.41 -2.41 7.44
C ARG A 134 4.93 -2.73 6.03
N GLN A 135 4.60 -4.00 5.78
CA GLN A 135 4.02 -4.46 4.52
C GLN A 135 2.58 -3.94 4.37
N LEU A 136 2.22 -3.48 3.18
CA LEU A 136 0.85 -3.09 2.86
C LEU A 136 0.11 -4.31 2.32
N THR A 137 -0.37 -5.16 3.23
CA THR A 137 -1.00 -6.46 2.92
C THR A 137 -2.16 -6.38 1.93
N ASP A 138 -2.94 -5.29 1.98
CA ASP A 138 -4.10 -5.07 1.10
C ASP A 138 -3.71 -4.81 -0.36
N ALA A 139 -2.44 -4.49 -0.61
CA ALA A 139 -1.89 -4.23 -1.94
C ALA A 139 -0.85 -5.30 -2.36
N ILE A 140 -0.76 -6.42 -1.63
CA ILE A 140 0.05 -7.57 -2.05
C ILE A 140 -0.61 -8.23 -3.26
N SER A 141 0.19 -8.50 -4.28
CA SER A 141 -0.24 -9.24 -5.48
C SER A 141 0.52 -10.55 -5.62
N CYS A 142 -0.19 -11.63 -5.89
CA CYS A 142 0.37 -12.97 -6.00
C CYS A 142 0.64 -13.33 -7.46
N VAL A 143 1.86 -13.71 -7.78
CA VAL A 143 2.25 -14.07 -9.14
C VAL A 143 2.20 -15.58 -9.32
N ASN A 144 1.36 -16.03 -10.24
CA ASN A 144 1.23 -17.45 -10.59
C ASN A 144 2.33 -17.89 -11.57
N MET A 145 3.59 -17.60 -11.23
CA MET A 145 4.74 -18.12 -11.98
C MET A 145 5.26 -19.39 -11.29
N ALA A 146 5.95 -20.25 -12.05
CA ALA A 146 6.54 -21.45 -11.48
C ALA A 146 7.58 -21.07 -10.42
N GLY A 147 7.58 -21.79 -9.28
CA GLY A 147 8.56 -21.58 -8.22
C GLY A 147 10.02 -21.80 -8.65
N CYS A 148 10.23 -22.53 -9.74
CA CYS A 148 11.54 -22.72 -10.39
C CYS A 148 12.01 -21.49 -11.19
N THR A 149 11.17 -20.46 -11.34
CA THR A 149 11.56 -19.23 -12.03
C THR A 149 12.39 -18.38 -11.09
N ILE A 150 13.61 -18.04 -11.46
CA ILE A 150 14.47 -17.15 -10.70
C ILE A 150 14.31 -15.73 -11.24
N LEU A 151 14.03 -14.79 -10.34
CA LEU A 151 14.17 -13.36 -10.60
C LEU A 151 15.59 -12.94 -10.29
N GLN A 152 16.26 -12.41 -11.32
CA GLN A 152 17.66 -12.00 -11.24
C GLN A 152 17.80 -10.57 -11.72
N GLU A 153 18.66 -9.78 -11.08
CA GLU A 153 19.02 -8.45 -11.59
C GLU A 153 19.63 -8.54 -12.99
N ASP A 154 19.27 -7.62 -13.88
CA ASP A 154 19.83 -7.57 -15.23
C ASP A 154 21.18 -6.83 -15.23
N ASP A 155 22.29 -7.56 -15.23
CA ASP A 155 23.64 -6.96 -15.29
C ASP A 155 24.02 -6.40 -16.67
N SER A 156 23.09 -6.30 -17.63
CA SER A 156 23.40 -5.76 -18.95
C SER A 156 23.69 -4.26 -18.92
N LEU A 157 24.47 -3.78 -19.91
CA LEU A 157 24.70 -2.34 -20.16
C LEU A 157 23.41 -1.50 -20.15
N ASN A 158 22.29 -2.11 -20.54
CA ASN A 158 20.99 -1.45 -20.53
C ASN A 158 20.42 -1.24 -19.13
N CYS A 159 20.97 -1.84 -18.08
CA CYS A 159 20.61 -1.62 -16.69
C CYS A 159 21.76 -1.10 -15.80
N GLU A 160 22.92 -0.75 -16.36
CA GLU A 160 24.06 -0.24 -15.56
C GLU A 160 23.74 1.04 -14.76
N SER A 161 22.75 1.82 -15.20
CA SER A 161 22.21 2.97 -14.47
C SER A 161 20.94 2.66 -13.67
N GLY A 162 20.63 1.38 -13.51
CA GLY A 162 19.50 0.86 -12.75
C GLY A 162 19.70 0.97 -11.25
N ILE A 163 18.61 0.74 -10.54
CA ILE A 163 18.58 0.63 -9.08
C ILE A 163 18.87 -0.83 -8.75
N SER A 164 19.90 -1.05 -7.92
CA SER A 164 20.25 -2.39 -7.48
C SER A 164 19.15 -3.05 -6.67
N LEU A 165 19.07 -4.37 -6.78
CA LEU A 165 18.17 -5.20 -5.99
C LEU A 165 18.93 -5.84 -4.83
N SER A 166 18.32 -5.84 -3.67
CA SER A 166 18.80 -6.58 -2.50
C SER A 166 18.23 -7.99 -2.50
N GLN A 167 19.06 -8.97 -2.16
CA GLN A 167 18.63 -10.37 -1.97
C GLN A 167 18.02 -10.62 -0.58
N ASP A 168 17.87 -9.56 0.21
CA ASP A 168 17.19 -9.55 1.51
C ASP A 168 15.85 -8.83 1.43
N ALA A 169 15.01 -8.97 2.45
CA ALA A 169 13.78 -8.19 2.56
C ALA A 169 14.03 -6.67 2.62
N CYS A 170 15.22 -6.27 3.07
CA CYS A 170 15.63 -4.88 3.13
C CYS A 170 16.08 -4.36 1.76
N PRO A 171 15.68 -3.15 1.35
CA PRO A 171 16.25 -2.53 0.16
C PRO A 171 17.76 -2.27 0.35
N PRO A 172 18.54 -2.16 -0.74
CA PRO A 172 19.95 -1.83 -0.62
C PRO A 172 20.14 -0.39 -0.09
N GLY A 173 21.07 -0.21 0.85
CA GLY A 173 21.45 1.08 1.41
C GLY A 173 21.82 1.03 2.89
N ASP A 174 22.24 2.17 3.43
CA ASP A 174 22.72 2.30 4.83
C ASP A 174 21.60 2.51 5.87
N ALA A 175 20.34 2.54 5.43
CA ALA A 175 19.22 2.75 6.34
C ALA A 175 19.08 1.54 7.28
N PRO A 176 18.88 1.76 8.60
CA PRO A 176 18.57 0.67 9.50
C PRO A 176 17.31 -0.03 8.99
N CYS A 177 17.34 -1.35 8.91
CA CYS A 177 16.23 -2.14 8.43
C CYS A 177 16.11 -3.40 9.29
N GLU A 178 14.98 -3.53 9.97
CA GLU A 178 14.66 -4.67 10.80
C GLU A 178 13.70 -5.60 10.08
N THR A 179 14.15 -6.83 9.81
CA THR A 179 13.36 -7.89 9.17
C THR A 179 12.56 -8.72 10.18
N LYS A 180 12.66 -8.42 11.49
CA LYS A 180 12.04 -9.23 12.54
C LYS A 180 10.55 -9.40 12.31
N GLY A 181 10.13 -10.65 12.15
CA GLY A 181 8.72 -11.02 12.01
C GLY A 181 8.24 -11.07 10.56
N PHE A 182 9.16 -10.97 9.60
CA PHE A 182 8.84 -11.26 8.20
C PHE A 182 8.53 -12.76 8.02
N PRO A 183 7.51 -13.10 7.22
CA PRO A 183 7.30 -14.48 6.80
C PRO A 183 8.58 -15.00 6.13
N GLY A 184 9.08 -16.17 6.53
CA GLY A 184 10.22 -16.81 5.85
C GLY A 184 11.60 -16.18 6.08
N GLU A 185 11.74 -15.20 6.98
CA GLU A 185 13.00 -14.48 7.30
C GLU A 185 14.22 -15.39 7.53
N ASN A 186 14.01 -16.62 8.01
CA ASN A 186 15.08 -17.58 8.29
C ASN A 186 14.97 -18.90 7.52
N GLN A 187 13.93 -19.08 6.71
CA GLN A 187 13.68 -20.35 6.00
C GLN A 187 12.79 -20.11 4.77
N GLY A 188 13.34 -20.37 3.59
CA GLY A 188 12.54 -20.66 2.41
C GLY A 188 11.91 -19.46 1.70
N ALA A 189 12.43 -18.25 1.95
CA ALA A 189 12.06 -17.06 1.20
C ALA A 189 13.24 -16.58 0.34
N HIS A 190 12.97 -16.27 -0.92
CA HIS A 190 13.93 -15.62 -1.82
C HIS A 190 13.46 -14.21 -2.12
N TRP A 191 14.26 -13.22 -1.77
CA TRP A 191 13.89 -11.82 -1.87
C TRP A 191 14.61 -11.14 -3.03
N ASN A 192 13.92 -10.22 -3.67
CA ASN A 192 14.51 -9.18 -4.49
C ASN A 192 13.82 -7.87 -4.10
N ALA A 193 14.50 -6.97 -3.40
CA ALA A 193 13.89 -5.74 -2.89
C ALA A 193 14.64 -4.50 -3.41
N PHE A 194 13.91 -3.43 -3.71
CA PHE A 194 14.51 -2.12 -3.96
C PHE A 194 13.81 -1.00 -3.22
N GLY A 195 14.61 0.01 -2.90
CA GLY A 195 14.17 1.20 -2.18
C GLY A 195 13.91 2.37 -3.11
N LYS A 196 13.00 3.24 -2.67
CA LYS A 196 12.70 4.52 -3.29
C LYS A 196 13.94 5.42 -3.26
N GLN A 197 14.32 5.94 -4.41
CA GLN A 197 15.44 6.87 -4.54
C GLN A 197 15.01 8.30 -4.14
N PRO A 198 15.92 9.12 -3.59
CA PRO A 198 15.61 10.48 -3.20
C PRO A 198 15.03 11.31 -4.36
N GLY A 199 13.84 11.88 -4.16
CA GLY A 199 13.16 12.70 -5.18
C GLY A 199 12.41 11.90 -6.26
N GLU A 200 12.43 10.57 -6.21
CA GLU A 200 11.83 9.69 -7.20
C GLU A 200 10.59 8.99 -6.64
N GLN A 201 9.52 8.94 -7.44
CA GLN A 201 8.28 8.23 -7.08
C GLN A 201 7.80 7.27 -8.17
N VAL A 202 8.35 7.39 -9.38
CA VAL A 202 7.91 6.61 -10.55
C VAL A 202 9.10 5.84 -11.08
N TYR A 203 8.91 4.55 -11.28
CA TYR A 203 9.94 3.61 -11.69
C TYR A 203 9.49 2.89 -12.96
N GLU A 204 10.40 2.72 -13.91
CA GLU A 204 10.23 1.79 -15.02
C GLU A 204 10.87 0.45 -14.61
N ILE A 205 10.06 -0.58 -14.54
CA ILE A 205 10.49 -1.95 -14.27
C ILE A 205 10.43 -2.72 -15.59
N THR A 206 11.60 -3.12 -16.08
CA THR A 206 11.73 -3.97 -17.27
C THR A 206 11.97 -5.40 -16.84
N LEU A 207 11.14 -6.32 -17.35
CA LEU A 207 11.22 -7.75 -17.11
C LEU A 207 11.58 -8.44 -18.42
N THR A 208 12.60 -9.28 -18.42
CA THR A 208 13.09 -9.95 -19.63
C THR A 208 13.33 -11.42 -19.36
N LYS A 209 12.64 -12.31 -20.08
CA LYS A 209 12.94 -13.74 -20.02
C LYS A 209 14.21 -14.02 -20.83
N ALA A 210 15.25 -14.49 -20.15
CA ALA A 210 16.51 -14.84 -20.80
C ALA A 210 16.43 -16.22 -21.48
N THR A 211 17.17 -16.40 -22.57
CA THR A 211 17.46 -17.73 -23.14
C THR A 211 18.35 -18.46 -22.13
N ILE A 212 17.83 -19.53 -21.53
CA ILE A 212 18.58 -20.32 -20.55
C ILE A 212 19.65 -21.11 -21.31
N ILE A 213 20.91 -20.68 -21.25
CA ILE A 213 22.03 -21.49 -21.74
C ILE A 213 22.47 -22.35 -20.56
N GLY A 214 21.82 -23.50 -20.39
CA GLY A 214 22.17 -24.59 -19.45
C GLY A 214 22.76 -24.15 -18.10
N GLY A 215 21.89 -23.96 -17.10
CA GLY A 215 22.31 -23.67 -15.72
C GLY A 215 21.67 -24.64 -14.73
N THR A 216 22.51 -25.31 -13.93
CA THR A 216 22.14 -26.17 -12.80
C THR A 216 21.66 -25.32 -11.63
N GLY A 217 20.35 -25.21 -11.43
CA GLY A 217 19.77 -24.62 -10.21
C GLY A 217 19.31 -25.71 -9.25
N GLU A 218 19.85 -25.71 -8.03
CA GLU A 218 19.64 -26.74 -6.99
C GLU A 218 18.20 -26.86 -6.44
N ALA A 219 17.24 -26.08 -6.94
CA ALA A 219 15.85 -26.15 -6.47
C ALA A 219 14.95 -27.02 -7.35
N CYS A 220 15.29 -27.24 -8.63
CA CYS A 220 14.43 -27.94 -9.58
C CYS A 220 15.26 -28.75 -10.59
N GLU A 221 15.04 -30.06 -10.66
CA GLU A 221 15.54 -30.91 -11.74
C GLU A 221 14.85 -30.52 -13.07
N GLY A 222 15.40 -29.55 -13.82
CA GLY A 222 14.85 -29.10 -15.10
C GLY A 222 15.33 -27.72 -15.57
N GLU A 223 14.78 -27.24 -16.69
CA GLU A 223 15.00 -25.88 -17.20
C GLU A 223 14.55 -24.83 -16.18
N VAL A 224 15.51 -24.21 -15.50
CA VAL A 224 15.28 -23.08 -14.59
C VAL A 224 14.95 -21.84 -15.41
N GLY A 225 13.69 -21.39 -15.39
CA GLY A 225 13.29 -20.13 -16.01
C GLY A 225 14.01 -18.95 -15.36
N VAL A 226 14.74 -18.14 -16.12
CA VAL A 226 15.35 -16.91 -15.59
C VAL A 226 14.61 -15.70 -16.14
N VAL A 227 14.04 -14.90 -15.24
CA VAL A 227 13.48 -13.58 -15.55
C VAL A 227 14.43 -12.54 -15.01
N LYS A 228 15.08 -11.82 -15.92
CA LYS A 228 15.89 -10.66 -15.60
C LYS A 228 15.00 -9.46 -15.28
N ILE A 229 15.32 -8.74 -14.22
CA ILE A 229 14.62 -7.53 -13.80
C ILE A 229 15.59 -6.35 -13.80
N CYS A 230 15.16 -5.26 -14.42
CA CYS A 230 15.86 -3.99 -14.42
C CYS A 230 14.92 -2.90 -13.91
N VAL A 231 15.32 -2.19 -12.85
CA VAL A 231 14.53 -1.09 -12.28
C VAL A 231 15.25 0.21 -12.55
N LYS A 232 14.55 1.20 -13.12
CA LYS A 232 15.08 2.55 -13.34
C LYS A 232 14.11 3.59 -12.80
N SER A 233 14.65 4.71 -12.33
CA SER A 233 13.80 5.89 -12.16
C SER A 233 13.26 6.31 -13.54
N ALA A 234 11.96 6.55 -13.61
CA ALA A 234 11.30 7.08 -14.79
C ALA A 234 11.28 8.61 -14.75
N ARG A 235 12.43 9.26 -14.47
CA ARG A 235 12.58 10.74 -14.45
C ARG A 235 11.90 11.34 -15.69
N ARG A 236 10.67 11.84 -15.47
CA ARG A 236 9.76 12.52 -16.40
C ARG A 236 9.82 12.01 -17.85
N LEU A 237 8.91 11.11 -18.20
CA LEU A 237 8.22 11.15 -19.51
C LEU A 237 7.21 12.32 -19.54
N ILE A 238 7.64 13.52 -19.13
CA ILE A 238 6.88 14.79 -19.18
C ILE A 238 7.84 15.90 -19.63
#